data_AF-A0A7Z1DSM6-F1
#
_entry.id   AF-A0A7Z1DSM6-F1
#
_cell.length_a   1.000
_cell.length_b   1.000
_cell.length_c   1.000
_cell.angle_alpha   90.00
_cell.angle_beta   90.00
_cell.angle_gamma   90.00
#
_symmetry.space_group_name_H-M   'P 1'
#
loop_
_entity.id
_entity.type
_entity.pdbx_description
1 polymer ?
#
loop_
_entity_poly.entity_id
_entity_poly.type
_entity_poly.pdbx_seq_one_letter_code
_entity_poly.pdbx_strand_id
1 'polypeptide(L)'
;MIKGLAITPPVLGRISIGRVVEKNGIRLPKKDDQFTITSQIQEKDGWVLHPMDEELRKDAPNGKLRTIPVRMLFNDADLNLRAEYTMFDRKSGRPMCVGNGDTCKRLTQSGVQSLPCPGPTLCEFGKGGLCKPYGRLNVKISEDDDLGTFIFRTTGYNSIRTLAARLSYYQAVSGGLLAYMPLELKLRGKSTTQSHRTPIYYVDLVVQDGMSLQDAVAQAKETARRSSDDGLDQAALDAAAAKGFGNALFDYEEDAEVLEEFFPLATTHTSFGKEGDSVEADSIVSELQLRGDRQQKAIEGA
;
A
#
# COMPACT_ATOMS: atom_id res chain seq x y z
N MET A 1 7.81 -20.18 24.86
CA MET A 1 7.51 -19.28 23.73
C MET A 1 8.51 -18.14 23.72
N ILE A 2 9.02 -17.77 22.54
CA ILE A 2 9.91 -16.62 22.37
C ILE A 2 9.08 -15.36 22.69
N LYS A 3 9.51 -14.59 23.69
CA LYS A 3 8.86 -13.31 24.02
C LYS A 3 9.14 -12.33 22.88
N GLY A 4 8.08 -11.69 22.37
CA GLY A 4 8.21 -10.71 21.30
C GLY A 4 8.33 -11.28 19.89
N LEU A 5 8.03 -12.57 19.68
CA LEU A 5 7.89 -13.12 18.32
C LEU A 5 6.66 -12.54 17.63
N ALA A 6 6.83 -12.03 16.41
CA ALA A 6 5.73 -11.60 15.57
C ALA A 6 4.81 -12.78 15.24
N ILE A 7 3.51 -12.63 15.48
CA ILE A 7 2.51 -13.56 14.96
C ILE A 7 1.72 -12.78 13.91
N THR A 8 2.03 -13.02 12.65
CA THR A 8 1.32 -12.48 11.50
C THR A 8 0.64 -13.63 10.74
N PRO A 9 -0.41 -13.36 9.95
CA PRO A 9 -1.02 -14.36 9.08
C PRO A 9 0.04 -15.06 8.22
N PRO A 10 -0.03 -16.39 8.06
CA PRO A 10 0.78 -17.09 7.09
C PRO A 10 0.54 -16.50 5.70
N VAL A 11 1.61 -16.09 5.03
CA VAL A 11 1.55 -15.63 3.65
C VAL A 11 1.66 -16.85 2.74
N LEU A 12 0.86 -16.92 1.69
CA LEU A 12 0.87 -17.94 0.65
C LEU A 12 1.51 -17.42 -0.64
N GLY A 13 1.25 -16.14 -0.94
CA GLY A 13 1.73 -15.49 -2.14
C GLY A 13 1.65 -13.97 -2.05
N ARG A 14 2.11 -13.30 -3.10
CA ARG A 14 2.16 -11.85 -3.23
C ARG A 14 1.17 -11.41 -4.31
N ILE A 15 0.57 -10.24 -4.12
CA ILE A 15 -0.17 -9.52 -5.15
C ILE A 15 0.64 -8.26 -5.48
N SER A 16 0.87 -7.98 -6.75
CA SER A 16 1.55 -6.76 -7.21
C SER A 16 0.76 -6.06 -8.33
N ILE A 17 1.02 -4.77 -8.52
CA ILE A 17 0.46 -3.94 -9.62
C ILE A 17 1.57 -3.24 -10.41
N GLY A 18 2.63 -3.99 -10.69
CA GLY A 18 3.83 -3.50 -11.35
C GLY A 18 4.96 -4.52 -11.32
N ARG A 19 6.02 -4.20 -12.05
CA ARG A 19 7.24 -5.00 -12.17
C ARG A 19 8.47 -4.11 -12.28
N VAL A 20 9.61 -4.67 -11.96
CA VAL A 20 10.89 -4.01 -12.25
C VAL A 20 11.24 -4.23 -13.72
N VAL A 21 11.54 -3.14 -14.44
CA VAL A 21 12.01 -3.19 -15.82
C VAL A 21 13.43 -2.62 -15.90
N GLU A 22 14.29 -3.25 -16.67
CA GLU A 22 15.63 -2.72 -16.94
C GLU A 22 15.59 -1.81 -18.17
N LYS A 23 16.09 -0.58 -18.01
CA LYS A 23 16.25 0.38 -19.10
C LYS A 23 17.64 0.99 -19.01
N ASN A 24 18.46 0.80 -20.04
CA ASN A 24 19.83 1.30 -20.12
C ASN A 24 20.73 0.86 -18.93
N GLY A 25 20.62 -0.39 -18.49
CA GLY A 25 21.39 -0.90 -17.33
C GLY A 25 20.86 -0.44 -15.97
N ILE A 26 19.74 0.29 -15.94
CA ILE A 26 19.11 0.78 -14.71
C ILE A 26 17.77 0.05 -14.52
N ARG A 27 17.62 -0.62 -13.37
CA ARG A 27 16.36 -1.22 -12.94
C ARG A 27 15.43 -0.12 -12.44
N LEU A 28 14.23 -0.04 -13.01
CA LEU A 28 13.22 0.96 -12.69
C LEU A 28 11.89 0.27 -12.38
N PRO A 29 11.19 0.68 -11.31
CA PRO A 29 9.85 0.20 -11.05
C PRO A 29 8.89 0.75 -12.12
N LYS A 30 8.12 -0.15 -12.74
CA LYS A 30 7.06 0.19 -13.68
C LYS A 30 5.73 -0.27 -13.12
N LYS A 31 4.81 0.67 -12.93
CA LYS A 31 3.40 0.35 -12.59
C LYS A 31 2.72 -0.25 -13.81
N ASP A 32 2.07 -1.39 -13.59
CA ASP A 32 1.30 -2.09 -14.62
C ASP A 32 -0.19 -1.77 -14.47
N ASP A 33 -0.93 -2.00 -15.55
CA ASP A 33 -2.37 -1.78 -15.62
C ASP A 33 -3.18 -3.05 -15.31
N GLN A 34 -2.56 -3.98 -14.58
CA GLN A 34 -3.10 -5.26 -14.15
C GLN A 34 -2.43 -5.72 -12.85
N PHE A 35 -3.08 -6.65 -12.16
CA PHE A 35 -2.49 -7.41 -11.07
C PHE A 35 -1.61 -8.54 -11.60
N THR A 36 -0.68 -8.98 -10.75
CA THR A 36 0.05 -10.25 -10.87
C THR A 36 0.05 -10.94 -9.50
N ILE A 37 -0.21 -12.25 -9.48
CA ILE A 37 -0.16 -13.07 -8.26
C ILE A 37 1.03 -14.03 -8.36
N THR A 38 1.94 -13.95 -7.39
CA THR A 38 3.13 -14.81 -7.34
C THR A 38 3.14 -15.63 -6.06
N SER A 39 3.85 -16.74 -6.07
CA SER A 39 4.24 -17.44 -4.85
C SER A 39 5.23 -16.59 -4.03
N GLN A 40 5.73 -17.16 -2.94
CA GLN A 40 6.83 -16.60 -2.16
C GLN A 40 8.22 -17.04 -2.65
N ILE A 41 8.30 -17.74 -3.78
CA ILE A 41 9.55 -18.21 -4.35
C ILE A 41 10.04 -17.17 -5.37
N GLN A 42 11.26 -16.70 -5.18
CA GLN A 42 11.97 -15.85 -6.12
C GLN A 42 13.13 -16.63 -6.75
N GLU A 43 13.11 -16.74 -8.07
CA GLU A 43 14.17 -17.33 -8.88
C GLU A 43 15.03 -16.23 -9.53
N LYS A 44 16.07 -16.62 -10.28
CA LYS A 44 16.96 -15.67 -10.97
C LYS A 44 16.20 -14.74 -11.93
N ASP A 45 15.14 -15.24 -12.55
CA ASP A 45 14.35 -14.54 -13.55
C ASP A 45 13.15 -13.77 -12.95
N GLY A 46 12.98 -13.82 -11.63
CA GLY A 46 11.93 -13.10 -10.91
C GLY A 46 11.06 -14.00 -10.03
N TRP A 47 9.89 -13.49 -9.64
CA TRP A 47 8.95 -14.22 -8.81
C TRP A 47 8.20 -15.30 -9.58
N VAL A 48 8.11 -16.50 -9.01
CA VAL A 48 7.37 -17.61 -9.61
C VAL A 48 5.87 -17.33 -9.51
N LEU A 49 5.14 -17.41 -10.62
CA LEU A 49 3.69 -17.19 -10.66
C LEU A 49 2.96 -18.21 -9.79
N HIS A 50 1.93 -17.73 -9.08
CA HIS A 50 1.05 -18.61 -8.32
C HIS A 50 -0.01 -19.21 -9.26
N PRO A 51 -0.47 -20.47 -9.07
CA PRO A 51 -1.53 -21.06 -9.90
C PRO A 51 -2.80 -20.20 -10.02
N MET A 52 -3.16 -19.50 -8.94
CA MET A 52 -4.29 -18.54 -8.93
C MET A 52 -4.16 -17.39 -9.93
N ASP A 53 -2.94 -17.00 -10.34
CA ASP A 53 -2.76 -15.97 -11.38
C ASP A 53 -3.31 -16.44 -12.72
N GLU A 54 -2.99 -17.68 -13.12
CA GLU A 54 -3.50 -18.26 -14.36
C GLU A 54 -5.00 -18.50 -14.27
N GLU A 55 -5.47 -19.03 -13.14
CA GLU A 55 -6.89 -19.32 -12.92
C GLU A 55 -7.76 -18.07 -13.06
N LEU A 56 -7.43 -17.00 -12.33
CA LEU A 56 -8.22 -15.76 -12.37
C LEU A 56 -8.12 -15.03 -13.72
N ARG A 57 -7.04 -15.26 -14.49
CA ARG A 57 -6.91 -14.67 -15.84
C ARG A 57 -7.81 -15.32 -16.88
N LYS A 58 -8.25 -16.57 -16.68
CA LYS A 58 -9.16 -17.25 -17.62
C LYS A 58 -10.48 -16.50 -17.77
N ASP A 59 -10.96 -15.93 -16.67
CA ASP A 59 -12.20 -15.15 -16.64
C ASP A 59 -11.98 -13.65 -16.87
N ALA A 60 -10.71 -13.21 -16.96
CA ALA A 60 -10.36 -11.81 -17.11
C ALA A 60 -10.50 -11.34 -18.57
N PRO A 61 -11.18 -10.21 -18.84
CA PRO A 61 -11.26 -9.65 -20.19
C PRO A 61 -9.87 -9.41 -20.79
N ASN A 62 -9.63 -9.97 -21.98
CA ASN A 62 -8.34 -9.90 -22.69
C ASN A 62 -7.13 -10.44 -21.89
N GLY A 63 -7.36 -11.33 -20.92
CA GLY A 63 -6.31 -11.88 -20.04
C GLY A 63 -5.69 -10.88 -19.06
N LYS A 64 -6.26 -9.67 -18.94
CA LYS A 64 -5.78 -8.62 -18.04
C LYS A 64 -6.49 -8.70 -16.70
N LEU A 65 -5.82 -9.24 -15.71
CA LEU A 65 -6.35 -9.35 -14.35
C LEU A 65 -6.48 -7.96 -13.71
N ARG A 66 -7.68 -7.39 -13.68
CA ARG A 66 -7.97 -6.06 -13.11
C ARG A 66 -8.86 -6.10 -11.87
N THR A 67 -9.34 -7.28 -11.54
CA THR A 67 -10.19 -7.55 -10.38
C THR A 67 -9.72 -8.87 -9.77
N ILE A 68 -9.61 -8.94 -8.45
CA ILE A 68 -9.34 -10.18 -7.72
C ILE A 68 -10.43 -10.31 -6.65
N PRO A 69 -11.27 -11.36 -6.68
CA PRO A 69 -12.17 -11.68 -5.57
C PRO A 69 -11.36 -11.92 -4.30
N VAL A 70 -11.76 -11.26 -3.21
CA VAL A 70 -11.06 -11.36 -1.93
C VAL A 70 -12.00 -11.42 -0.74
N ARG A 71 -11.54 -12.07 0.33
CA ARG A 71 -12.13 -11.97 1.66
C ARG A 71 -11.08 -11.49 2.66
N MET A 72 -11.52 -10.84 3.73
CA MET A 72 -10.63 -10.46 4.82
C MET A 72 -10.49 -11.62 5.80
N LEU A 73 -9.31 -11.76 6.43
CA LEU A 73 -9.11 -12.80 7.44
C LEU A 73 -9.70 -12.38 8.79
N PHE A 74 -9.72 -11.07 9.07
CA PHE A 74 -10.16 -10.50 10.34
C PHE A 74 -11.34 -9.55 10.16
N ASN A 75 -12.14 -9.37 11.20
CA ASN A 75 -13.19 -8.35 11.22
C ASN A 75 -12.64 -6.94 11.48
N ASP A 76 -11.51 -6.83 12.18
CA ASP A 76 -10.79 -5.56 12.38
C ASP A 76 -9.99 -5.15 11.13
N ALA A 77 -10.25 -3.95 10.62
CA ALA A 77 -9.55 -3.37 9.48
C ALA A 77 -8.02 -3.28 9.67
N ASP A 78 -7.55 -2.94 10.87
CA ASP A 78 -6.13 -2.72 11.15
C ASP A 78 -5.32 -4.02 11.21
N LEU A 79 -6.00 -5.16 11.47
CA LEU A 79 -5.40 -6.48 11.39
C LEU A 79 -5.19 -6.94 9.93
N ASN A 80 -6.01 -6.44 9.00
CA ASN A 80 -5.90 -6.76 7.58
C ASN A 80 -4.94 -5.81 6.85
N LEU A 81 -5.01 -4.49 7.10
CA LEU A 81 -4.15 -3.48 6.49
C LEU A 81 -3.28 -2.78 7.53
N ARG A 82 -1.97 -3.05 7.49
CA ARG A 82 -0.99 -2.27 8.24
C ARG A 82 -0.47 -1.14 7.39
N ALA A 83 -0.77 0.09 7.76
CA ALA A 83 -0.31 1.31 7.08
C ALA A 83 0.52 2.17 8.03
N GLU A 84 1.83 2.23 7.80
CA GLU A 84 2.79 2.90 8.68
C GLU A 84 3.77 3.74 7.86
N TYR A 85 4.39 4.74 8.47
CA TYR A 85 5.58 5.38 7.93
C TYR A 85 6.80 4.53 8.25
N THR A 86 7.46 4.02 7.21
CA THR A 86 8.58 3.09 7.37
C THR A 86 9.83 3.64 6.71
N MET A 87 10.97 3.41 7.36
CA MET A 87 12.29 3.58 6.78
C MET A 87 13.05 2.27 6.95
N PHE A 88 13.59 1.74 5.86
CA PHE A 88 14.35 0.50 5.85
C PHE A 88 15.85 0.75 5.94
N ASP A 89 16.60 -0.23 6.41
CA ASP A 89 18.04 -0.31 6.17
C ASP A 89 18.27 -0.82 4.75
N ARG A 90 19.10 -0.11 3.99
CA ARG A 90 19.31 -0.40 2.56
C ARG A 90 19.97 -1.75 2.31
N LYS A 91 20.78 -2.24 3.25
CA LYS A 91 21.56 -3.48 3.07
C LYS A 91 20.78 -4.71 3.49
N SER A 92 20.12 -4.64 4.64
CA SER A 92 19.43 -5.77 5.27
C SER A 92 17.95 -5.85 4.94
N GLY A 93 17.35 -4.81 4.37
CA GLY A 93 15.90 -4.76 4.11
C GLY A 93 15.02 -4.71 5.35
N ARG A 94 15.63 -4.62 6.55
CA ARG A 94 14.93 -4.57 7.83
C ARG A 94 14.49 -3.14 8.15
N PRO A 95 13.33 -2.94 8.79
CA PRO A 95 12.90 -1.62 9.21
C PRO A 95 13.90 -1.04 10.23
N MET A 96 14.32 0.20 10.01
CA MET A 96 15.07 1.00 10.99
C MET A 96 14.15 1.91 11.81
N CYS A 97 13.02 2.32 11.24
CA CYS A 97 12.04 3.15 11.91
C CYS A 97 10.65 2.85 11.36
N VAL A 98 9.67 2.66 12.25
CA VAL A 98 8.26 2.46 11.93
C VAL A 98 7.45 3.43 12.79
N GLY A 99 6.62 4.27 12.19
CA GLY A 99 5.86 5.29 12.90
C GLY A 99 4.50 5.58 12.30
N ASN A 100 3.68 6.33 13.02
CA ASN A 100 2.30 6.63 12.67
C ASN A 100 2.02 8.13 12.41
N GLY A 101 3.06 8.97 12.46
CA GLY A 101 2.91 10.43 12.34
C GLY A 101 2.71 11.16 13.66
N ASP A 102 2.66 10.43 14.78
CA ASP A 102 2.72 10.98 16.14
C ASP A 102 3.94 10.44 16.89
N THR A 103 4.10 9.11 16.88
CA THR A 103 5.23 8.41 17.49
C THR A 103 5.84 7.40 16.52
N CYS A 104 7.09 7.03 16.75
CA CYS A 104 7.73 5.94 16.06
C CYS A 104 8.51 5.05 17.01
N LYS A 105 8.70 3.81 16.57
CA LYS A 105 9.69 2.90 17.10
C LYS A 105 10.90 2.96 16.18
N ARG A 106 12.07 3.25 16.73
CA ARG A 106 13.32 3.42 15.96
C ARG A 106 14.40 2.51 16.52
N LEU A 107 15.10 1.81 15.63
CA LEU A 107 16.31 1.09 15.96
C LEU A 107 17.47 2.08 16.15
N THR A 108 18.06 2.07 17.33
CA THR A 108 19.20 2.91 17.71
C THR A 108 20.35 2.02 18.20
N GLN A 109 21.50 2.63 18.51
CA GLN A 109 22.63 1.89 19.08
C GLN A 109 22.32 1.23 20.44
N SER A 110 21.34 1.75 21.18
CA SER A 110 20.88 1.20 22.46
C SER A 110 19.64 0.32 22.33
N GLY A 111 19.30 -0.09 21.10
CA GLY A 111 18.13 -0.92 20.80
C GLY A 111 16.94 -0.11 20.30
N VAL A 112 15.75 -0.72 20.39
CA VAL A 112 14.50 -0.11 19.90
C VAL A 112 14.00 0.93 20.91
N GLN A 113 13.81 2.17 20.45
CA GLN A 113 13.30 3.28 21.26
C GLN A 113 11.99 3.83 20.72
N SER A 114 11.12 4.31 21.63
CA SER A 114 9.95 5.13 21.31
C SER A 114 10.34 6.59 21.22
N LEU A 115 10.08 7.23 20.07
CA LEU A 115 10.42 8.63 19.81
C LEU A 115 9.23 9.38 19.16
N PRO A 116 9.18 10.72 19.23
CA PRO A 116 8.23 11.50 18.44
C PRO A 116 8.45 11.30 16.93
N CYS A 117 7.36 11.23 16.17
CA CYS A 117 7.39 11.06 14.72
C CYS A 117 6.63 12.22 14.07
N PRO A 118 7.29 13.31 13.63
CA PRO A 118 6.60 14.45 13.02
C PRO A 118 6.14 14.19 11.57
N GLY A 119 6.06 12.91 11.16
CA GLY A 119 5.80 12.50 9.80
C GLY A 119 7.01 12.65 8.84
N PRO A 120 6.92 12.10 7.62
CA PRO A 120 8.05 12.00 6.69
C PRO A 120 8.55 13.36 6.17
N THR A 121 7.70 14.40 6.17
CA THR A 121 8.06 15.73 5.68
C THR A 121 8.99 16.49 6.64
N LEU A 122 8.83 16.27 7.95
CA LEU A 122 9.54 17.01 9.00
C LEU A 122 10.54 16.14 9.77
N CYS A 123 10.58 14.84 9.49
CA CYS A 123 11.47 13.91 10.16
C CYS A 123 12.89 13.99 9.57
N GLU A 124 13.83 14.58 10.31
CA GLU A 124 15.24 14.65 9.92
C GLU A 124 15.89 13.27 9.71
N PHE A 125 15.47 12.25 10.49
CA PHE A 125 15.98 10.88 10.34
C PHE A 125 15.54 10.25 9.01
N GLY A 126 14.32 10.54 8.57
CA GLY A 126 13.73 10.02 7.32
C GLY A 126 13.89 10.95 6.12
N LYS A 127 14.70 12.00 6.24
CA LYS A 127 14.86 13.08 5.24
C LYS A 127 15.38 12.54 3.91
N GLY A 128 15.09 13.25 2.83
CA GLY A 128 15.47 12.82 1.47
C GLY A 128 14.58 11.71 0.92
N GLY A 129 13.39 11.50 1.49
CA GLY A 129 12.42 10.51 1.02
C GLY A 129 12.72 9.09 1.48
N LEU A 130 13.55 8.91 2.50
CA LEU A 130 13.91 7.60 3.06
C LEU A 130 12.79 7.00 3.92
N CYS A 131 11.94 7.86 4.49
CA CYS A 131 10.72 7.46 5.19
C CYS A 131 9.50 7.66 4.29
N LYS A 132 8.75 6.58 4.03
CA LYS A 132 7.58 6.59 3.14
C LYS A 132 6.37 5.92 3.80
N PRO A 133 5.13 6.30 3.44
CA PRO A 133 3.96 5.50 3.80
C PRO A 133 4.10 4.11 3.16
N TYR A 134 3.79 3.09 3.94
CA TYR A 134 3.96 1.70 3.54
C TYR A 134 2.76 0.88 4.01
N GLY A 135 1.97 0.41 3.05
CA GLY A 135 0.79 -0.41 3.27
C GLY A 135 1.09 -1.88 3.02
N ARG A 136 0.67 -2.73 3.95
CA ARG A 136 0.70 -4.19 3.86
C ARG A 136 -0.70 -4.73 4.11
N LEU A 137 -1.38 -5.10 3.04
CA LEU A 137 -2.72 -5.67 3.09
C LEU A 137 -2.63 -7.19 2.96
N ASN A 138 -3.18 -7.93 3.92
CA ASN A 138 -3.39 -9.37 3.81
C ASN A 138 -4.84 -9.66 3.42
N VAL A 139 -5.03 -10.54 2.44
CA VAL A 139 -6.34 -10.95 1.93
C VAL A 139 -6.38 -12.45 1.66
N LYS A 140 -7.56 -13.05 1.68
CA LYS A 140 -7.80 -14.40 1.14
C LYS A 140 -8.26 -14.30 -0.30
N ILE A 141 -7.76 -15.16 -1.19
CA ILE A 141 -8.20 -15.26 -2.59
C ILE A 141 -8.99 -16.57 -2.81
N SER A 142 -8.51 -17.69 -2.27
CA SER A 142 -9.18 -18.99 -2.36
C SER A 142 -9.60 -19.52 -0.99
N GLU A 143 -10.39 -20.59 -1.03
CA GLU A 143 -10.91 -21.32 0.13
C GLU A 143 -10.02 -22.49 0.55
N ASP A 144 -8.94 -22.76 -0.18
CA ASP A 144 -8.14 -23.99 0.01
C ASP A 144 -7.28 -23.96 1.28
N ASP A 145 -6.98 -22.76 1.78
CA ASP A 145 -6.30 -22.55 3.05
C ASP A 145 -7.15 -21.60 3.93
N ASP A 146 -7.55 -22.11 5.09
CA ASP A 146 -8.44 -21.41 6.00
C ASP A 146 -7.81 -20.15 6.62
N LEU A 147 -6.49 -20.15 6.86
CA LEU A 147 -5.78 -19.09 7.59
C LEU A 147 -4.66 -18.43 6.78
N GLY A 148 -4.31 -18.99 5.63
CA GLY A 148 -3.32 -18.45 4.70
C GLY A 148 -3.85 -17.23 3.95
N THR A 149 -2.93 -16.30 3.66
CA THR A 149 -3.25 -15.00 3.04
C THR A 149 -2.31 -14.67 1.89
N PHE A 150 -2.78 -13.86 0.96
CA PHE A 150 -1.96 -13.17 -0.02
C PHE A 150 -1.69 -11.76 0.46
N ILE A 151 -0.46 -11.29 0.26
CA ILE A 151 -0.05 -9.97 0.71
C ILE A 151 0.13 -9.00 -0.46
N PHE A 152 -0.57 -7.87 -0.38
CA PHE A 152 -0.40 -6.72 -1.25
C PHE A 152 0.40 -5.64 -0.54
N ARG A 153 1.60 -5.34 -1.05
CA ARG A 153 2.49 -4.30 -0.52
C ARG A 153 2.46 -3.08 -1.42
N THR A 154 2.44 -1.89 -0.82
CA THR A 154 2.47 -0.65 -1.62
C THR A 154 3.03 0.53 -0.85
N THR A 155 3.80 1.37 -1.54
CA THR A 155 4.16 2.72 -1.10
C THR A 155 3.18 3.79 -1.63
N GLY A 156 2.16 3.37 -2.40
CA GLY A 156 1.25 4.26 -3.10
C GLY A 156 0.18 4.86 -2.19
N TYR A 157 0.31 6.15 -1.88
CA TYR A 157 -0.65 6.89 -1.05
C TYR A 157 -2.13 6.73 -1.46
N ASN A 158 -2.42 6.71 -2.76
CA ASN A 158 -3.79 6.53 -3.25
C ASN A 158 -4.36 5.14 -2.92
N SER A 159 -3.55 4.09 -3.00
CA SER A 159 -3.98 2.74 -2.61
C SER A 159 -4.15 2.66 -1.10
N ILE A 160 -3.16 3.09 -0.32
CA ILE A 160 -3.21 3.05 1.15
C ILE A 160 -4.44 3.79 1.68
N ARG A 161 -4.65 5.05 1.26
CA ARG A 161 -5.79 5.86 1.69
C ARG A 161 -7.13 5.22 1.32
N THR A 162 -7.24 4.70 0.09
CA THR A 162 -8.49 4.11 -0.39
C THR A 162 -8.81 2.82 0.35
N LEU A 163 -7.82 1.93 0.47
CA LEU A 163 -7.98 0.64 1.18
C LEU A 163 -8.33 0.86 2.65
N ALA A 164 -7.63 1.74 3.35
CA ALA A 164 -7.91 2.04 4.76
C ALA A 164 -9.35 2.55 4.96
N ALA A 165 -9.79 3.48 4.12
CA ALA A 165 -11.16 4.00 4.17
C ALA A 165 -12.20 2.91 3.87
N ARG A 166 -11.98 2.12 2.81
CA ARG A 166 -12.91 1.04 2.40
C ARG A 166 -13.05 -0.03 3.48
N LEU A 167 -11.93 -0.51 4.04
CA LEU A 167 -11.95 -1.50 5.11
C LEU A 167 -12.70 -0.98 6.33
N SER A 168 -12.37 0.24 6.80
CA SER A 168 -13.04 0.86 7.94
C SER A 168 -14.55 1.03 7.71
N TYR A 169 -14.94 1.46 6.51
CA TYR A 169 -16.34 1.67 6.18
C TYR A 169 -17.09 0.35 6.04
N TYR A 170 -16.50 -0.67 5.42
CA TYR A 170 -17.13 -2.00 5.31
C TYR A 170 -17.23 -2.69 6.67
N GLN A 171 -16.24 -2.55 7.54
CA GLN A 171 -16.36 -2.99 8.94
C GLN A 171 -17.54 -2.30 9.64
N ALA A 172 -17.65 -0.97 9.52
CA ALA A 172 -18.73 -0.22 10.16
C ALA A 172 -20.12 -0.58 9.61
N VAL A 173 -20.30 -0.57 8.28
CA VAL A 173 -21.62 -0.79 7.66
C VAL A 173 -22.11 -2.25 7.75
N SER A 174 -21.19 -3.21 7.87
CA SER A 174 -21.54 -4.62 8.07
C SER A 174 -21.85 -4.96 9.52
N GLY A 175 -21.60 -4.04 10.46
CA GLY A 175 -21.74 -4.30 11.90
C GLY A 175 -20.62 -5.17 12.47
N GLY A 176 -19.40 -5.01 11.95
CA GLY A 176 -18.22 -5.77 12.40
C GLY A 176 -18.09 -7.15 11.76
N LEU A 177 -18.61 -7.35 10.54
CA LEU A 177 -18.56 -8.62 9.80
C LEU A 177 -17.64 -8.54 8.58
N LEU A 178 -16.57 -7.73 8.65
CA LEU A 178 -15.68 -7.48 7.52
C LEU A 178 -15.07 -8.77 6.94
N ALA A 179 -14.74 -9.77 7.76
CA ALA A 179 -14.21 -11.07 7.30
C ALA A 179 -15.18 -11.83 6.39
N TYR A 180 -16.48 -11.58 6.53
CA TYR A 180 -17.55 -12.25 5.79
C TYR A 180 -18.06 -11.47 4.58
N MET A 181 -17.57 -10.24 4.38
CA MET A 181 -18.00 -9.41 3.25
C MET A 181 -17.48 -9.97 1.92
N PRO A 182 -18.33 -10.14 0.89
CA PRO A 182 -17.90 -10.52 -0.45
C PRO A 182 -17.30 -9.30 -1.17
N LEU A 183 -15.96 -9.22 -1.17
CA LEU A 183 -15.22 -8.07 -1.67
C LEU A 183 -14.33 -8.43 -2.87
N GLU A 184 -13.87 -7.41 -3.57
CA GLU A 184 -12.91 -7.53 -4.66
C GLU A 184 -11.87 -6.41 -4.60
N LEU A 185 -10.61 -6.75 -4.83
CA LEU A 185 -9.59 -5.76 -5.17
C LEU A 185 -9.77 -5.34 -6.62
N LYS A 186 -9.93 -4.04 -6.87
CA LYS A 186 -10.17 -3.50 -8.22
C LYS A 186 -9.12 -2.47 -8.59
N LEU A 187 -8.50 -2.64 -9.75
CA LEU A 187 -7.52 -1.67 -10.24
C LEU A 187 -8.24 -0.46 -10.86
N ARG A 188 -7.98 0.72 -10.30
CA ARG A 188 -8.56 2.00 -10.76
C ARG A 188 -7.47 2.87 -11.40
N GLY A 189 -7.82 3.54 -12.50
CA GLY A 189 -6.97 4.55 -13.11
C GLY A 189 -7.37 5.96 -12.67
N LYS A 190 -6.38 6.83 -12.44
CA LYS A 190 -6.57 8.27 -12.24
C LYS A 190 -5.47 9.03 -12.97
N SER A 191 -5.74 10.25 -13.42
CA SER A 191 -4.70 11.20 -13.81
C SER A 191 -4.69 12.36 -12.81
N THR A 192 -3.50 12.82 -12.42
CA THR A 192 -3.33 13.93 -11.47
C THR A 192 -2.38 14.97 -12.04
N THR A 193 -2.43 16.20 -11.51
CA THR A 193 -1.45 17.24 -11.85
C THR A 193 -0.03 16.79 -11.55
N GLN A 194 0.17 16.09 -10.42
CA GLN A 194 1.45 15.52 -10.00
C GLN A 194 1.96 14.40 -10.92
N SER A 195 1.07 13.75 -11.68
CA SER A 195 1.47 12.72 -12.65
C SER A 195 1.67 13.26 -14.06
N HIS A 196 1.73 14.59 -14.26
CA HIS A 196 1.82 15.23 -15.58
C HIS A 196 0.78 14.68 -16.58
N ARG A 197 -0.44 14.38 -16.09
CA ARG A 197 -1.54 13.75 -16.84
C ARG A 197 -1.29 12.32 -17.33
N THR A 198 -0.17 11.68 -16.97
CA THR A 198 0.04 10.24 -17.17
C THR A 198 -0.91 9.45 -16.26
N PRO A 199 -1.58 8.40 -16.77
CA PRO A 199 -2.43 7.53 -15.97
C PRO A 199 -1.62 6.87 -14.84
N ILE A 200 -2.12 6.98 -13.61
CA ILE A 200 -1.65 6.24 -12.45
C ILE A 200 -2.69 5.21 -12.03
N TYR A 201 -2.25 4.00 -11.75
CA TYR A 201 -3.10 2.94 -11.23
C TYR A 201 -2.97 2.83 -9.71
N TYR A 202 -4.10 2.56 -9.06
CA TYR A 202 -4.19 2.31 -7.62
C TYR A 202 -5.22 1.20 -7.36
N VAL A 203 -5.00 0.44 -6.29
CA VAL A 203 -5.94 -0.57 -5.81
C VAL A 203 -7.05 0.07 -4.97
N ASP A 204 -8.29 -0.27 -5.29
CA ASP A 204 -9.52 0.01 -4.54
C ASP A 204 -10.10 -1.32 -4.01
N LEU A 205 -10.95 -1.25 -2.99
CA LEU A 205 -11.67 -2.39 -2.44
C LEU A 205 -13.16 -2.12 -2.58
N VAL A 206 -13.88 -3.01 -3.24
CA VAL A 206 -15.30 -2.85 -3.55
C VAL A 206 -16.07 -4.12 -3.20
N VAL A 207 -17.39 -4.03 -3.09
CA VAL A 207 -18.24 -5.24 -3.10
C VAL A 207 -18.17 -5.90 -4.47
N GLN A 208 -18.41 -7.21 -4.50
CA GLN A 208 -18.41 -8.01 -5.72
C GLN A 208 -19.26 -7.39 -6.83
N ASP A 209 -18.77 -7.44 -8.08
CA ASP A 209 -19.45 -6.81 -9.22
C ASP A 209 -20.88 -7.39 -9.39
N GLY A 210 -21.86 -6.52 -9.62
CA GLY A 210 -23.27 -6.90 -9.70
C GLY A 210 -24.01 -7.05 -8.37
N MET A 211 -23.32 -6.89 -7.23
CA MET A 211 -23.95 -6.95 -5.90
C MET A 211 -24.20 -5.56 -5.30
N SER A 212 -25.37 -5.35 -4.69
CA SER A 212 -25.61 -4.14 -3.90
C SER A 212 -24.91 -4.22 -2.54
N LEU A 213 -24.67 -3.07 -1.89
CA LEU A 213 -24.11 -3.06 -0.54
C LEU A 213 -25.01 -3.79 0.46
N GLN A 214 -26.33 -3.62 0.31
CA GLN A 214 -27.33 -4.26 1.16
C GLN A 214 -27.26 -5.79 1.03
N ASP A 215 -27.17 -6.30 -0.20
CA ASP A 215 -27.07 -7.73 -0.45
C ASP A 215 -25.76 -8.30 0.09
N ALA A 216 -24.64 -7.59 -0.09
CA ALA A 216 -23.34 -7.98 0.46
C ALA A 216 -23.37 -8.09 1.98
N VAL A 217 -24.00 -7.13 2.67
CA VAL A 217 -24.15 -7.16 4.13
C VAL A 217 -25.11 -8.27 4.57
N ALA A 218 -26.20 -8.53 3.84
CA ALA A 218 -27.12 -9.63 4.13
C ALA A 218 -26.41 -10.99 3.99
N GLN A 219 -25.63 -11.17 2.92
CA GLN A 219 -24.82 -12.38 2.72
C GLN A 219 -23.75 -12.55 3.79
N ALA A 220 -23.07 -11.46 4.19
CA ALA A 220 -22.09 -11.50 5.27
C ALA A 220 -22.71 -11.97 6.60
N LYS A 221 -23.92 -11.50 6.92
CA LYS A 221 -24.67 -11.93 8.12
C LYS A 221 -25.02 -13.42 8.09
N GLU A 222 -25.52 -13.91 6.96
CA GLU A 222 -25.87 -15.33 6.84
C GLU A 222 -24.62 -16.22 6.90
N THR A 223 -23.53 -15.80 6.26
CA THR A 223 -22.25 -16.51 6.31
C THR A 223 -21.69 -16.54 7.73
N ALA A 224 -21.72 -15.40 8.44
CA ALA A 224 -21.27 -15.33 9.83
C ALA A 224 -22.09 -16.24 10.76
N ARG A 225 -23.42 -16.27 10.59
CA ARG A 225 -24.31 -17.16 11.34
C ARG A 225 -23.94 -18.61 11.12
N ARG A 226 -23.83 -19.04 9.86
CA ARG A 226 -23.42 -20.40 9.51
C ARG A 226 -22.05 -20.76 10.06
N SER A 227 -21.06 -19.89 9.89
CA SER A 227 -19.72 -20.12 10.45
C SER A 227 -19.73 -20.26 11.97
N SER A 228 -20.55 -19.47 12.67
CA SER A 228 -20.72 -19.62 14.12
C SER A 228 -21.40 -20.94 14.49
N ASP A 229 -22.43 -21.36 13.74
CA ASP A 229 -23.11 -22.63 13.94
C ASP A 229 -22.18 -23.83 13.71
N ASP A 230 -21.23 -23.69 12.77
CA ASP A 230 -20.17 -24.66 12.46
C ASP A 230 -18.99 -24.61 13.47
N GLY A 231 -19.01 -23.68 14.43
CA GLY A 231 -18.04 -23.58 15.53
C GLY A 231 -16.82 -22.69 15.26
N LEU A 232 -16.82 -21.86 14.22
CA LEU A 232 -15.74 -20.90 13.97
C LEU A 232 -15.88 -19.69 14.91
N ASP A 233 -14.85 -19.44 15.71
CA ASP A 233 -14.77 -18.26 16.59
C ASP A 233 -13.89 -17.17 15.97
N GLN A 234 -14.52 -16.31 15.16
CA GLN A 234 -13.85 -15.19 14.51
C GLN A 234 -13.38 -14.13 15.51
N ALA A 235 -14.09 -13.94 16.63
CA ALA A 235 -13.68 -12.97 17.64
C ALA A 235 -12.41 -13.41 18.37
N ALA A 236 -12.29 -14.72 18.66
CA ALA A 236 -11.07 -15.29 19.21
C ALA A 236 -9.90 -15.22 18.20
N LEU A 237 -10.16 -15.43 16.91
CA LEU A 237 -9.15 -15.29 15.86
C LEU A 237 -8.61 -13.84 15.80
N ASP A 238 -9.49 -12.83 15.77
CA ASP A 238 -9.11 -11.42 15.79
C ASP A 238 -8.31 -11.06 17.05
N ALA A 239 -8.74 -11.55 18.23
CA ALA A 239 -8.03 -11.31 19.49
C ALA A 239 -6.63 -11.94 19.52
N ALA A 240 -6.49 -13.16 18.97
CA ALA A 240 -5.20 -13.83 18.85
C ALA A 240 -4.25 -13.07 17.92
N ALA A 241 -4.76 -12.59 16.79
CA ALA A 241 -4.01 -11.78 15.85
C ALA A 241 -3.59 -10.43 16.44
N ALA A 242 -4.49 -9.69 17.10
CA ALA A 242 -4.17 -8.41 17.74
C ALA A 242 -3.02 -8.54 18.75
N LYS A 243 -3.04 -9.60 19.57
CA LYS A 243 -1.94 -9.92 20.50
C LYS A 243 -0.63 -10.25 19.77
N GLY A 244 -0.73 -10.92 18.63
CA GLY A 244 0.37 -11.29 17.75
C GLY A 244 1.08 -10.12 17.09
N PHE A 245 0.29 -9.22 16.50
CA PHE A 245 0.77 -8.03 15.78
C PHE A 245 1.49 -7.04 16.69
N GLY A 246 1.09 -6.93 17.97
CA GLY A 246 1.78 -6.09 18.95
C GLY A 246 3.28 -6.42 19.12
N ASN A 247 3.73 -7.61 18.68
CA ASN A 247 5.12 -8.04 18.73
C ASN A 247 5.89 -7.81 17.41
N ALA A 248 5.22 -7.41 16.32
CA ALA A 248 5.72 -7.57 14.95
C ALA A 248 6.49 -6.38 14.33
N LEU A 249 6.85 -5.37 15.13
CA LEU A 249 7.33 -4.08 14.63
C LEU A 249 8.66 -4.13 13.85
N PHE A 250 9.57 -5.06 14.16
CA PHE A 250 10.89 -5.19 13.51
C PHE A 250 11.21 -6.58 12.98
N ASP A 251 10.28 -7.52 13.13
CA ASP A 251 10.53 -8.94 12.85
C ASP A 251 10.07 -9.31 11.43
N TYR A 252 10.47 -8.48 10.46
CA TYR A 252 10.25 -8.74 9.04
C TYR A 252 11.37 -8.13 8.21
N GLU A 253 11.63 -8.76 7.07
CA GLU A 253 12.57 -8.33 6.04
C GLU A 253 11.79 -8.14 4.75
N GLU A 254 12.06 -7.04 4.04
CA GLU A 254 11.45 -6.77 2.74
C GLU A 254 12.40 -7.12 1.60
N ASP A 255 11.81 -7.57 0.49
CA ASP A 255 12.56 -7.99 -0.68
C ASP A 255 13.19 -6.81 -1.45
N ALA A 256 14.14 -7.14 -2.33
CA ALA A 256 14.90 -6.15 -3.08
C ALA A 256 14.02 -5.22 -3.94
N GLU A 257 12.87 -5.68 -4.46
CA GLU A 257 11.98 -4.85 -5.28
C GLU A 257 11.33 -3.76 -4.44
N VAL A 258 10.91 -4.11 -3.21
CA VAL A 258 10.40 -3.12 -2.24
C VAL A 258 11.51 -2.12 -1.92
N LEU A 259 12.74 -2.58 -1.63
CA LEU A 259 13.85 -1.66 -1.31
C LEU A 259 14.20 -0.72 -2.47
N GLU A 260 14.11 -1.18 -3.72
CA GLU A 260 14.28 -0.31 -4.89
C GLU A 260 13.23 0.82 -4.96
N GLU A 261 11.99 0.57 -4.50
CA GLU A 261 10.98 1.64 -4.36
C GLU A 261 11.37 2.66 -3.28
N PHE A 262 12.01 2.25 -2.19
CA PHE A 262 12.46 3.14 -1.12
C PHE A 262 13.73 3.93 -1.48
N PHE A 263 14.65 3.30 -2.21
CA PHE A 263 15.95 3.85 -2.59
C PHE A 263 16.12 3.86 -4.12
N PRO A 264 15.36 4.70 -4.86
CA PRO A 264 15.60 4.84 -6.29
C PRO A 264 17.05 5.27 -6.50
N LEU A 265 17.76 4.60 -7.41
CA LEU A 265 19.11 5.01 -7.79
C LEU A 265 19.06 6.49 -8.13
N ALA A 266 19.80 7.30 -7.38
CA ALA A 266 19.94 8.72 -7.67
C ALA A 266 20.32 8.81 -9.14
N THR A 267 19.42 9.35 -9.95
CA THR A 267 19.75 9.69 -11.33
C THR A 267 20.90 10.66 -11.17
N THR A 268 22.12 10.22 -11.47
CA THR A 268 23.19 11.13 -11.77
C THR A 268 22.63 12.00 -12.88
N HIS A 269 22.21 13.21 -12.54
CA HIS A 269 22.12 14.30 -13.49
C HIS A 269 23.56 14.50 -13.95
N THR A 270 24.00 13.67 -14.90
CA THR A 270 25.16 13.95 -15.71
C THR A 270 24.80 15.20 -16.48
N SER A 271 25.30 16.33 -15.96
CA SER A 271 25.41 17.58 -16.66
C SER A 271 26.19 17.34 -17.96
N PHE A 272 25.48 17.03 -19.04
CA PHE A 272 26.02 17.21 -20.38
C PHE A 272 25.91 18.70 -20.71
N GLY A 273 27.08 19.30 -20.95
CA GLY A 273 27.24 20.72 -21.16
C GLY A 273 26.56 21.23 -22.43
N LYS A 274 25.99 22.43 -22.28
CA LYS A 274 25.95 23.59 -23.20
C LYS A 274 25.90 23.31 -24.71
N GLU A 275 24.78 23.71 -25.33
CA GLU A 275 24.79 24.73 -26.39
C GLU A 275 23.41 25.43 -26.48
N GLY A 276 23.45 26.77 -26.43
CA GLY A 276 22.46 27.80 -26.84
C GLY A 276 20.95 27.52 -26.74
N ASP A 277 20.26 28.16 -25.79
CA ASP A 277 19.57 29.43 -26.05
C ASP A 277 19.03 30.01 -24.74
N SER A 278 19.41 31.25 -24.45
CA SER A 278 19.04 31.99 -23.24
C SER A 278 17.98 33.03 -23.59
N VAL A 279 16.74 32.83 -23.15
CA VAL A 279 15.72 33.90 -23.11
C VAL A 279 14.93 33.83 -21.80
N GLU A 280 15.34 34.71 -20.88
CA GLU A 280 14.55 35.47 -19.89
C GLU A 280 13.41 34.78 -19.12
N ALA A 281 13.73 34.32 -17.91
CA ALA A 281 12.75 34.00 -16.85
C ALA A 281 12.52 35.15 -15.84
N ASP A 282 13.17 36.31 -16.04
CA ASP A 282 13.12 37.43 -15.09
C ASP A 282 12.01 38.48 -15.38
N SER A 283 11.25 38.36 -16.48
CA SER A 283 10.19 39.35 -16.80
C SER A 283 8.82 39.01 -16.18
N ILE A 284 8.53 37.74 -15.88
CA ILE A 284 7.20 37.31 -15.43
C ILE A 284 6.96 37.63 -13.95
N VAL A 285 8.02 37.68 -13.13
CA VAL A 285 7.91 37.99 -11.69
C VAL A 285 7.58 39.48 -11.46
N SER A 286 8.12 40.37 -12.30
CA SER A 286 7.87 41.82 -12.19
C SER A 286 6.44 42.20 -12.59
N GLU A 287 5.86 41.53 -13.59
CA GLU A 287 4.51 41.86 -14.09
C GLU A 287 3.39 41.36 -13.16
N LEU A 288 3.64 40.29 -12.38
CA LEU A 288 2.71 39.78 -11.37
C LEU A 288 2.70 40.62 -10.08
N GLN A 289 3.85 41.16 -9.67
CA GLN A 289 3.93 42.08 -8.52
C GLN A 289 3.27 43.43 -8.81
N LEU A 290 3.42 43.97 -10.03
CA LEU A 290 2.75 45.22 -10.44
C LEU A 290 1.23 45.10 -10.57
N ARG A 291 0.69 43.90 -10.83
CA ARG A 291 -0.76 43.64 -10.87
C ARG A 291 -1.36 43.44 -9.47
N GLY A 292 -0.62 42.83 -8.54
CA GLY A 292 -1.04 42.68 -7.14
C GLY A 292 -1.23 44.02 -6.43
N ASP A 293 -0.27 44.94 -6.59
CA ASP A 293 -0.30 46.24 -5.90
C ASP A 293 -1.40 47.19 -6.40
N ARG A 294 -1.84 47.05 -7.66
CA ARG A 294 -2.97 47.83 -8.19
C ARG A 294 -4.32 47.35 -7.68
N GLN A 295 -4.45 46.06 -7.37
CA GLN A 295 -5.71 45.48 -6.91
C GLN A 295 -5.93 45.76 -5.41
N GLN A 296 -4.86 45.86 -4.62
CA GLN A 296 -4.94 46.15 -3.19
C GLN A 296 -5.28 47.63 -2.90
N LYS A 297 -4.76 48.57 -3.70
CA LYS A 297 -5.12 50.00 -3.60
C LYS A 297 -6.55 50.35 -4.03
N ALA A 298 -7.23 49.47 -4.78
CA ALA A 298 -8.62 49.68 -5.17
C ALA A 298 -9.62 49.21 -4.11
N ILE A 299 -9.19 48.40 -3.14
CA ILE A 299 -10.05 47.84 -2.09
C ILE A 299 -10.00 48.68 -0.80
N GLU A 300 -8.89 49.40 -0.55
CA GLU A 300 -8.74 50.28 0.63
C GLU A 300 -9.25 51.72 0.40
N GLY A 301 -9.81 52.02 -0.77
CA GLY A 301 -10.26 53.36 -1.17
C GLY A 301 -11.76 53.51 -1.45
N ALA A 302 -12.59 52.54 -1.03
CA ALA A 302 -14.06 52.58 -1.18
C ALA A 302 -14.75 52.52 0.19
#